data_AF-A0AAX4HAA0-F1
#
_entry.id   AF-A0AAX4HAA0-F1
#
_cell.length_a   1.000
_cell.length_b   1.000
_cell.length_c   1.000
_cell.angle_alpha   90.00
_cell.angle_beta   90.00
_cell.angle_gamma   90.00
#
_symmetry.space_group_name_H-M   'P 1'
#
loop_
_entity.id
_entity.type
_entity.pdbx_description
1 polymer ?
#
loop_
_entity_poly.entity_id
_entity_poly.type
_entity_poly.pdbx_seq_one_letter_code
_entity_poly.pdbx_strand_id
1 'polypeptide(L)'
;MNSNETVKKWTRVDTQSTAQAAEIVAKDTSNTSACISSILSSELYELPILVPNVEDKKENTTRFLVLAQNASSSPSRVEGQHYITSLMFVLGHNDPGALCQALDLFRRNNVNLHSIASRPSGRAQWEYVFFVEIEGHSSDDAVTQSLRELKSNCSQTATLGLFSREQ
;
A
#
# COMPACT_ATOMS: atom_id res chain seq x y z
N MET A 1 5.83 40.20 35.07
CA MET A 1 6.66 39.67 36.17
C MET A 1 6.57 38.15 36.13
N ASN A 2 7.63 37.57 35.54
CA ASN A 2 8.29 36.27 35.78
C ASN A 2 7.41 35.10 36.20
N SER A 3 7.38 34.01 35.43
CA SER A 3 8.55 33.13 35.33
C SER A 3 8.68 32.38 33.99
N ASN A 4 9.84 32.55 33.36
CA ASN A 4 10.49 31.66 32.39
C ASN A 4 9.88 30.26 32.22
N GLU A 5 8.91 30.10 31.30
CA GLU A 5 8.72 28.80 30.67
C GLU A 5 9.86 28.61 29.69
N THR A 6 10.91 27.98 30.19
CA THR A 6 11.98 27.46 29.35
C THR A 6 11.34 26.37 28.50
N VAL A 7 10.89 26.72 27.28
CA VAL A 7 10.49 25.73 26.28
C VAL A 7 11.71 24.83 26.10
N LYS A 8 11.69 23.63 26.70
CA LYS A 8 12.74 22.64 26.50
C LYS A 8 12.81 22.41 25.00
N LYS A 9 13.86 22.94 24.38
CA LYS A 9 14.09 22.84 22.95
C LYS A 9 14.54 21.40 22.72
N TRP A 10 13.60 20.52 22.37
CA TRP A 10 13.92 19.16 21.99
C TRP A 10 14.78 19.20 20.73
N THR A 11 15.88 18.45 20.72
CA THR A 11 16.68 18.25 19.52
C THR A 11 16.20 16.97 18.83
N ARG A 12 15.76 17.10 17.58
CA ARG A 12 15.38 15.93 16.77
C ARG A 12 16.65 15.14 16.40
N VAL A 13 16.61 13.83 16.62
CA VAL A 13 17.64 12.89 16.22
C VAL A 13 17.00 11.86 15.30
N ASP A 14 17.51 11.74 14.08
CA ASP A 14 16.99 10.78 13.11
C ASP A 14 17.56 9.37 13.40
N THR A 15 16.71 8.36 13.20
CA THR A 15 17.04 6.94 13.37
C THR A 15 16.65 6.16 12.11
N GLN A 16 17.08 4.90 12.00
CA GLN A 16 16.73 4.05 10.86
C GLN A 16 15.25 3.63 10.87
N SER A 17 14.65 3.53 12.05
CA SER A 17 13.22 3.24 12.22
C SER A 17 12.69 3.76 13.55
N THR A 18 11.38 3.86 13.67
CA THR A 18 10.70 4.21 14.93
C THR A 18 10.95 3.16 16.02
N ALA A 19 10.96 1.88 15.67
CA ALA A 19 11.31 0.80 16.58
C ALA A 19 12.76 0.90 17.10
N GLN A 20 13.71 1.25 16.23
CA GLN A 20 15.10 1.48 16.65
C GLN A 20 15.20 2.67 17.61
N ALA A 21 14.40 3.73 17.41
CA ALA A 21 14.38 4.85 18.35
C ALA A 21 13.95 4.41 19.76
N ALA A 22 12.95 3.53 19.86
CA ALA A 22 12.54 2.95 21.14
C ALA A 22 13.65 2.09 21.77
N GLU A 23 14.36 1.27 21.00
CA GLU A 23 15.50 0.49 21.50
C GLU A 23 16.62 1.38 22.05
N ILE A 24 16.92 2.49 21.36
CA ILE A 24 17.94 3.47 21.79
C ILE A 24 17.53 4.11 23.13
N VAL A 25 16.28 4.57 23.23
CA VAL A 25 15.76 5.21 24.45
C VAL A 25 15.72 4.21 25.62
N ALA A 26 15.37 2.94 25.38
CA ALA A 26 15.36 1.91 26.40
C ALA A 26 16.76 1.61 26.99
N LYS A 27 17.83 1.86 26.23
CA LYS A 27 19.21 1.71 26.69
C LYS A 27 19.77 2.99 27.31
N ASP A 28 19.08 4.12 27.19
CA ASP A 28 19.53 5.40 27.74
C ASP A 28 19.22 5.49 29.24
N THR A 29 20.27 5.41 30.06
CA THR A 29 20.17 5.55 31.52
C THR A 29 20.11 6.99 32.00
N SER A 30 20.32 7.99 31.10
CA SER A 30 20.31 9.40 31.47
C SER A 30 18.91 9.97 31.70
N ASN A 31 17.86 9.29 31.22
CA ASN A 31 16.47 9.77 31.22
C ASN A 31 16.30 11.13 30.53
N THR A 32 17.16 11.45 29.55
CA THR A 32 17.10 12.72 28.79
C THR A 32 16.59 12.55 27.36
N SER A 33 16.42 11.30 26.90
CA SER A 33 15.88 10.98 25.59
C SER A 33 14.41 10.57 25.64
N ALA A 34 13.74 10.75 24.51
CA ALA A 34 12.38 10.29 24.25
C ALA A 34 12.28 9.90 22.76
N CYS A 35 11.33 9.04 22.42
CA CYS A 35 11.09 8.61 21.05
C CYS A 35 9.60 8.70 20.68
N ILE A 36 9.34 8.81 19.38
CA ILE A 36 8.01 8.58 18.81
C ILE A 36 8.02 7.19 18.18
N SER A 37 7.22 6.27 18.71
CA SER A 37 7.11 4.90 18.21
C SER A 37 5.71 4.32 18.42
N SER A 38 5.49 3.09 17.97
CA SER A 38 4.24 2.36 18.17
C SER A 38 4.07 1.91 19.63
N ILE A 39 2.82 1.69 20.03
CA ILE A 39 2.46 1.11 21.33
C ILE A 39 3.15 -0.25 21.53
N LEU A 40 3.23 -1.06 20.47
CA LEU A 40 3.93 -2.34 20.49
C LEU A 40 5.41 -2.21 20.89
N SER A 41 6.10 -1.13 20.49
CA SER A 41 7.48 -0.89 20.95
C SER A 41 7.55 -0.51 22.42
N SER A 42 6.56 0.20 22.95
CA SER A 42 6.47 0.50 24.39
C SER A 42 6.31 -0.78 25.21
N GLU A 43 5.47 -1.72 24.76
CA GLU A 43 5.30 -3.03 25.39
C GLU A 43 6.59 -3.88 25.32
N LEU A 44 7.22 -3.93 24.15
CA LEU A 44 8.42 -4.74 23.92
C LEU A 44 9.63 -4.30 24.77
N TYR A 45 9.80 -2.98 24.95
CA TYR A 45 10.94 -2.40 25.66
C TYR A 45 10.58 -1.86 27.05
N GLU A 46 9.37 -2.12 27.53
CA GLU A 46 8.86 -1.67 28.84
C GLU A 46 8.99 -0.15 29.06
N LEU A 47 8.84 0.64 27.99
CA LEU A 47 8.96 2.09 28.03
C LEU A 47 7.62 2.76 28.40
N PRO A 48 7.60 3.75 29.32
CA PRO A 48 6.38 4.47 29.64
C PRO A 48 5.92 5.36 28.49
N ILE A 49 4.61 5.37 28.22
CA ILE A 49 3.99 6.29 27.25
C ILE A 49 3.81 7.66 27.91
N LEU A 50 4.54 8.67 27.45
CA LEU A 50 4.45 10.04 27.96
C LEU A 50 3.20 10.76 27.43
N VAL A 51 2.94 10.64 26.13
CA VAL A 51 1.79 11.22 25.45
C VAL A 51 1.35 10.25 24.33
N PRO A 52 0.12 9.73 24.35
CA PRO A 52 -0.41 8.91 23.26
C PRO A 52 -0.89 9.78 22.09
N ASN A 53 -0.98 9.19 20.89
CA ASN A 53 -1.57 9.79 19.69
C ASN A 53 -1.00 11.19 19.33
N VAL A 54 0.33 11.29 19.26
CA VAL A 54 1.07 12.54 18.98
C VAL A 54 1.15 12.89 17.49
N GLU A 55 0.53 12.11 16.62
CA GLU A 55 0.49 12.36 15.18
C GLU A 55 -0.35 13.60 14.82
N ASP A 56 0.09 14.36 13.82
CA ASP A 56 -0.66 15.52 13.31
C ASP A 56 -1.97 15.10 12.62
N LYS A 57 -1.99 13.92 11.99
CA LYS A 57 -3.11 13.40 11.19
C LYS A 57 -3.60 12.07 11.74
N LYS A 58 -4.76 12.10 12.40
CA LYS A 58 -5.41 10.92 13.00
C LYS A 58 -5.83 9.85 12.00
N GLU A 59 -6.05 10.22 10.74
CA GLU A 59 -6.49 9.31 9.67
C GLU A 59 -5.31 8.68 8.90
N ASN A 60 -4.09 8.76 9.42
CA ASN A 60 -2.94 8.13 8.79
C ASN A 60 -3.05 6.60 8.86
N THR A 61 -3.37 5.96 7.73
CA THR A 61 -3.48 4.51 7.63
C THR A 61 -2.42 3.92 6.70
N THR A 62 -1.96 2.71 7.00
CA THR A 62 -1.05 1.95 6.14
C THR A 62 -1.76 0.69 5.68
N ARG A 63 -1.86 0.52 4.36
CA ARG A 63 -2.43 -0.68 3.77
C ARG A 63 -1.35 -1.74 3.54
N PHE A 64 -1.58 -2.93 4.07
CA PHE A 64 -0.70 -4.09 3.88
C PHE A 64 -1.33 -5.09 2.91
N LEU A 65 -0.50 -5.80 2.16
CA LEU A 65 -0.88 -6.96 1.35
C LEU A 65 -0.20 -8.20 1.92
N VAL A 66 -0.96 -9.26 2.15
CA VAL A 66 -0.43 -10.56 2.56
C VAL A 66 -0.14 -11.38 1.31
N LEU A 67 1.11 -11.79 1.13
CA LEU A 67 1.58 -12.52 -0.05
C LEU A 67 1.85 -13.99 0.29
N ALA A 68 1.52 -14.89 -0.62
CA ALA A 68 1.82 -16.31 -0.52
C ALA A 68 2.35 -16.83 -1.86
N GLN A 69 3.41 -17.64 -1.83
CA GLN A 69 4.07 -18.15 -3.03
C GLN A 69 3.20 -19.19 -3.78
N ASN A 70 2.45 -20.00 -3.04
CA ASN A 70 1.57 -21.04 -3.56
C ASN A 70 0.16 -20.84 -2.99
N ALA A 71 -0.48 -19.72 -3.33
CA ALA A 71 -1.88 -19.49 -2.96
C ALA A 71 -2.72 -20.65 -3.52
N SER A 72 -3.18 -21.51 -2.62
CA SER A 72 -3.94 -22.71 -2.97
C SER A 72 -5.32 -22.25 -3.41
N SER A 73 -5.53 -22.17 -4.73
CA SER A 73 -6.76 -21.66 -5.38
C SER A 73 -7.13 -20.21 -5.01
N SER A 74 -7.72 -19.49 -5.97
CA SER A 74 -8.46 -18.26 -5.68
C SER A 74 -9.39 -18.49 -4.48
N PRO A 75 -9.50 -17.54 -3.52
CA PRO A 75 -10.40 -17.71 -2.39
C PRO A 75 -11.78 -18.10 -2.90
N SER A 76 -12.38 -19.14 -2.31
CA SER A 76 -13.74 -19.55 -2.65
C SER A 76 -14.68 -18.35 -2.51
N ARG A 77 -15.52 -18.13 -3.53
CA ARG A 77 -16.48 -17.03 -3.51
C ARG A 77 -17.45 -17.21 -2.35
N VAL A 78 -17.53 -16.19 -1.51
CA VAL A 78 -18.50 -16.06 -0.42
C VAL A 78 -19.53 -15.02 -0.85
N GLU A 79 -20.80 -15.38 -0.74
CA GLU A 79 -21.90 -14.50 -1.09
C GLU A 79 -21.91 -13.26 -0.18
N GLY A 80 -22.16 -12.09 -0.76
CA GLY A 80 -22.15 -10.80 -0.03
C GLY A 80 -20.77 -10.22 0.27
N GLN A 81 -19.67 -10.88 -0.11
CA GLN A 81 -18.32 -10.29 0.01
C GLN A 81 -17.94 -9.48 -1.23
N HIS A 82 -17.23 -8.38 -0.99
CA HIS A 82 -16.57 -7.60 -2.03
C HIS A 82 -15.19 -8.18 -2.31
N TYR A 83 -14.84 -8.24 -3.59
CA TYR A 83 -13.58 -8.79 -4.06
C TYR A 83 -12.79 -7.74 -4.84
N ILE A 84 -11.47 -7.81 -4.70
CA ILE A 84 -10.53 -7.01 -5.47
C ILE A 84 -9.62 -7.97 -6.23
N THR A 85 -9.52 -7.76 -7.53
CA THR A 85 -8.53 -8.43 -8.38
C THR A 85 -7.36 -7.46 -8.62
N SER A 86 -6.16 -7.84 -8.17
CA SER A 86 -4.92 -7.10 -8.43
C SER A 86 -4.24 -7.66 -9.68
N LEU A 87 -3.78 -6.77 -10.55
CA LEU A 87 -3.18 -7.11 -11.82
C LEU A 87 -2.04 -6.17 -12.16
N MET A 88 -1.12 -6.66 -12.99
CA MET A 88 -0.17 -5.82 -13.70
C MET A 88 -0.35 -5.94 -15.21
N PHE A 89 -0.06 -4.87 -15.92
CA PHE A 89 0.11 -4.89 -17.37
C PHE A 89 1.22 -3.95 -17.82
N VAL A 90 1.75 -4.24 -19.00
CA VAL A 90 2.79 -3.46 -19.67
C VAL A 90 2.24 -2.90 -20.97
N LEU A 91 2.49 -1.62 -21.19
CA LEU A 91 2.11 -0.92 -22.42
C LEU A 91 3.34 -0.68 -23.28
N GLY A 92 3.16 -0.76 -24.59
CA GLY A 92 4.20 -0.36 -25.54
C GLY A 92 4.45 1.14 -25.45
N HIS A 93 5.73 1.54 -25.46
CA HIS A 93 6.11 2.95 -25.30
C HIS A 93 5.68 3.85 -26.47
N ASN A 94 5.63 3.29 -27.69
CA ASN A 94 5.43 4.06 -28.92
C ASN A 94 3.96 4.19 -29.35
N ASP A 95 3.00 3.93 -28.46
CA ASP A 95 1.56 3.98 -28.76
C ASP A 95 0.86 5.08 -27.93
N PRO A 96 0.74 6.31 -28.47
CA PRO A 96 0.04 7.39 -27.80
C PRO A 96 -1.39 7.01 -27.43
N GLY A 97 -1.73 7.18 -26.15
CA GLY A 97 -3.06 6.85 -25.64
C GLY A 97 -3.24 5.38 -25.27
N ALA A 98 -2.21 4.53 -25.34
CA ALA A 98 -2.29 3.13 -24.92
C ALA A 98 -2.86 2.95 -23.50
N LEU A 99 -2.51 3.84 -22.56
CA LEU A 99 -3.09 3.78 -21.22
C LEU A 99 -4.58 4.13 -21.22
N CYS A 100 -4.99 5.14 -21.98
CA CYS A 100 -6.40 5.49 -22.12
C CYS A 100 -7.19 4.34 -22.73
N GLN A 101 -6.65 3.67 -23.75
CA GLN A 101 -7.27 2.50 -24.37
C GLN A 101 -7.42 1.35 -23.36
N ALA A 102 -6.36 1.06 -22.59
CA ALA A 102 -6.39 0.02 -21.56
C ALA A 102 -7.42 0.32 -20.45
N LEU A 103 -7.51 1.58 -20.01
CA LEU A 103 -8.49 2.00 -19.01
C LEU A 103 -9.93 2.01 -19.54
N ASP A 104 -10.11 2.31 -20.82
CA ASP A 104 -11.42 2.28 -21.48
C ASP A 104 -12.02 0.87 -21.50
N LEU A 105 -11.19 -0.18 -21.55
CA LEU A 105 -11.65 -1.58 -21.46
C LEU A 105 -12.45 -1.81 -20.17
N PHE A 106 -11.93 -1.37 -19.03
CA PHE A 106 -12.60 -1.52 -17.73
C PHE A 106 -13.89 -0.69 -17.67
N ARG A 107 -13.86 0.54 -18.18
CA ARG A 107 -15.05 1.41 -18.27
C ARG A 107 -16.15 0.76 -19.09
N ARG A 108 -15.85 0.23 -20.29
CA ARG A 108 -16.84 -0.41 -21.18
C ARG A 108 -17.47 -1.66 -20.57
N ASN A 109 -16.72 -2.38 -19.74
CA ASN A 109 -17.19 -3.56 -19.02
C ASN A 109 -17.80 -3.24 -17.65
N ASN A 110 -17.95 -1.95 -17.30
CA ASN A 110 -18.47 -1.50 -16.02
C ASN A 110 -17.68 -2.05 -14.80
N VAL A 111 -16.35 -2.08 -14.92
CA VAL A 111 -15.41 -2.50 -13.87
C VAL A 111 -14.75 -1.28 -13.26
N ASN A 112 -14.94 -1.11 -11.95
CA ASN A 112 -14.38 0.01 -11.21
C ASN A 112 -12.90 -0.23 -10.85
N LEU A 113 -12.11 0.84 -10.75
CA LEU A 113 -10.71 0.80 -10.33
C LEU A 113 -10.56 1.41 -8.94
N HIS A 114 -9.83 0.73 -8.06
CA HIS A 114 -9.49 1.25 -6.74
C HIS A 114 -8.11 1.87 -6.66
N SER A 115 -7.18 1.40 -7.48
CA SER A 115 -5.83 1.95 -7.53
C SER A 115 -5.23 1.77 -8.90
N ILE A 116 -4.36 2.72 -9.26
CA ILE A 116 -3.48 2.63 -10.41
C ILE A 116 -2.15 3.25 -10.04
N ALA A 117 -1.06 2.52 -10.29
CA ALA A 117 0.30 3.01 -10.10
C ALA A 117 1.19 2.57 -11.25
N SER A 118 1.92 3.52 -11.83
CA SER A 118 2.94 3.24 -12.85
C SER A 118 4.33 3.12 -12.23
N ARG A 119 5.13 2.18 -12.73
CA ARG A 119 6.56 2.07 -12.43
C ARG A 119 7.34 1.88 -13.74
N PRO A 120 8.54 2.45 -13.90
CA PRO A 120 9.43 2.08 -14.99
C PRO A 120 9.71 0.57 -14.95
N SER A 121 9.67 -0.12 -16.10
CA SER A 121 9.79 -1.59 -16.13
C SER A 121 11.19 -2.10 -15.80
N GLY A 122 12.21 -1.27 -16.02
CA GLY A 122 13.62 -1.63 -15.87
C GLY A 122 14.13 -2.64 -16.91
N ARG A 123 13.27 -3.13 -17.82
CA ARG A 123 13.63 -4.08 -18.88
C ARG A 123 13.97 -3.39 -20.20
N ALA A 124 13.22 -2.35 -20.54
CA ALA A 124 13.40 -1.55 -21.74
C ALA A 124 13.28 -0.06 -21.42
N GLN A 125 13.93 0.77 -22.22
CA GLN A 125 13.86 2.21 -22.05
C GLN A 125 12.41 2.68 -22.27
N TRP A 126 11.90 3.47 -21.33
CA TRP A 126 10.58 4.10 -21.38
C TRP A 126 9.37 3.15 -21.41
N GLU A 127 9.58 1.87 -21.14
CA GLU A 127 8.50 0.92 -20.89
C GLU A 127 8.01 1.05 -19.44
N TYR A 128 6.70 1.02 -19.26
CA TYR A 128 6.06 1.15 -17.95
C TYR A 128 5.25 -0.08 -17.62
N VAL A 129 5.35 -0.51 -16.36
CA VAL A 129 4.46 -1.49 -15.74
C VAL A 129 3.41 -0.71 -14.96
N PHE A 130 2.15 -1.04 -15.19
CA PHE A 130 1.02 -0.52 -14.43
C PHE A 130 0.52 -1.60 -13.48
N PHE A 131 0.43 -1.25 -12.20
CA PHE A 131 -0.24 -2.04 -11.17
C PHE A 131 -1.63 -1.44 -10.97
N VAL A 132 -2.64 -2.29 -11.10
CA VAL A 132 -4.04 -1.86 -10.99
C VAL A 132 -4.78 -2.82 -10.08
N GLU A 133 -5.72 -2.28 -9.32
CA GLU A 133 -6.68 -3.06 -8.56
C GLU A 133 -8.07 -2.72 -9.05
N ILE A 134 -8.78 -3.74 -9.49
CA ILE A 134 -10.15 -3.63 -10.00
C ILE A 134 -11.12 -4.28 -9.03
N GLU A 135 -12.31 -3.72 -8.98
CA GLU A 135 -13.44 -4.28 -8.24
C GLU A 135 -13.99 -5.50 -8.98
N GLY A 136 -14.23 -6.58 -8.23
CA GLY A 136 -14.84 -7.81 -8.72
C GLY A 136 -13.96 -9.04 -8.57
N HIS A 137 -14.62 -10.19 -8.60
CA HIS A 137 -13.99 -11.50 -8.58
C HIS A 137 -13.46 -11.86 -9.97
N SER A 138 -12.35 -12.60 -10.05
CA SER A 138 -11.74 -12.98 -11.32
C SER A 138 -12.60 -13.88 -12.21
N SER A 139 -13.71 -14.41 -11.68
CA SER A 139 -14.69 -15.23 -12.39
C SER A 139 -15.98 -14.49 -12.73
N ASP A 140 -16.10 -13.21 -12.37
CA ASP A 140 -17.23 -12.39 -12.81
C ASP A 140 -17.08 -12.13 -14.31
N ASP A 141 -18.18 -12.15 -15.06
CA ASP A 141 -18.15 -12.04 -16.52
C ASP A 141 -17.49 -10.74 -16.98
N ALA A 142 -17.82 -9.61 -16.34
CA ALA A 142 -17.25 -8.29 -16.61
C ALA A 142 -15.73 -8.25 -16.41
N VAL A 143 -15.25 -8.85 -15.31
CA VAL A 143 -13.81 -8.94 -15.01
C VAL A 143 -13.11 -9.88 -15.98
N THR A 144 -13.69 -11.06 -16.22
CA THR A 144 -13.14 -12.07 -17.13
C THR A 144 -13.03 -11.54 -18.56
N GLN A 145 -14.02 -10.78 -19.02
CA GLN A 145 -14.00 -10.10 -20.32
C GLN A 145 -12.92 -9.01 -20.36
N SER A 146 -12.83 -8.18 -19.33
CA SER A 146 -11.81 -7.13 -19.22
C SER A 146 -10.39 -7.70 -19.26
N LEU A 147 -10.12 -8.78 -18.52
CA LEU A 147 -8.82 -9.44 -18.50
C LEU A 147 -8.46 -10.04 -19.87
N ARG A 148 -9.43 -10.61 -20.58
CA ARG A 148 -9.23 -11.12 -21.95
C ARG A 148 -8.88 -10.00 -22.92
N GLU A 149 -9.65 -8.91 -22.92
CA GLU A 149 -9.38 -7.76 -23.79
C GLU A 149 -8.03 -7.11 -23.46
N LEU A 150 -7.70 -6.97 -22.18
CA LEU A 150 -6.41 -6.41 -21.75
C LEU A 150 -5.24 -7.24 -22.26
N LYS A 151 -5.33 -8.57 -22.15
CA LYS A 151 -4.30 -9.50 -22.66
C LYS A 151 -4.07 -9.38 -24.16
N SER A 152 -5.10 -9.02 -24.93
CA SER A 152 -4.98 -8.81 -26.38
C SER A 152 -4.38 -7.45 -26.77
N ASN A 153 -4.45 -6.44 -25.88
CA ASN A 153 -4.02 -5.07 -26.16
C ASN A 153 -2.73 -4.64 -25.44
N CYS A 154 -2.19 -5.50 -24.56
CA CYS A 154 -0.98 -5.21 -23.78
C CYS A 154 0.13 -6.20 -24.14
N SER A 155 1.39 -5.76 -24.06
CA SER A 155 2.55 -6.62 -24.35
C SER A 155 2.73 -7.72 -23.31
N GLN A 156 2.38 -7.41 -22.05
CA GLN A 156 2.37 -8.36 -20.96
C GLN A 156 1.23 -8.04 -19.99
N THR A 157 0.61 -9.08 -19.44
CA THR A 157 -0.38 -8.98 -18.37
C THR A 157 -0.15 -10.10 -17.36
N ALA A 158 -0.38 -9.84 -16.07
CA ALA A 158 -0.45 -10.89 -15.05
C ALA A 158 -1.45 -10.52 -13.97
N THR A 159 -2.27 -11.49 -13.56
CA THR A 159 -3.05 -11.38 -12.32
C THR A 159 -2.12 -11.65 -11.15
N LEU A 160 -2.02 -10.70 -10.22
CA LEU A 160 -1.14 -10.76 -9.05
C LEU A 160 -1.83 -11.38 -7.84
N GLY A 161 -3.15 -11.24 -7.75
CA GLY A 161 -3.91 -11.83 -6.66
C GLY A 161 -5.40 -11.47 -6.71
N LEU A 162 -6.17 -12.22 -5.95
CA LEU A 162 -7.57 -11.99 -5.67
C LEU A 162 -7.76 -12.07 -4.16
N PHE A 163 -8.37 -11.06 -3.57
CA PHE A 163 -8.62 -11.01 -2.13
C PHE A 163 -9.97 -10.36 -1.85
N SER A 164 -10.59 -10.75 -0.74
CA SER A 164 -11.76 -10.05 -0.23
C SER A 164 -11.34 -8.69 0.33
N ARG A 165 -12.26 -7.73 0.27
CA ARG A 165 -12.10 -6.43 0.89
C ARG A 165 -13.29 -6.20 1.81
N GLU A 166 -13.00 -5.99 3.08
CA GLU A 166 -13.98 -5.44 4.02
C GLU A 166 -14.19 -3.96 3.68
N GLN A 167 -15.45 -3.51 3.67
CA GLN A 167 -15.80 -2.11 3.39
C GLN A 167 -15.34 -1.19 4.53
#